data_AF-A0A2A5AKB0-F1
#
_entry.id   AF-A0A2A5AKB0-F1
#
_cell.length_a   1.000
_cell.length_b   1.000
_cell.length_c   1.000
_cell.angle_alpha   90.00
_cell.angle_beta   90.00
_cell.angle_gamma   90.00
#
_symmetry.space_group_name_H-M   'P 1'
#
loop_
_entity.id
_entity.type
_entity.pdbx_description
1 polymer ?
#
loop_
_entity_poly.entity_id
_entity_poly.type
_entity_poly.pdbx_seq_one_letter_code
_entity_poly.pdbx_strand_id
1 'polypeptide(L)'
;MILLRNFLTLLLFTSLSFAQYVSSGGYTFDVDVTNSGYRTIRNARINPYVSGTTATLEVSSDGYRRSRKRVSINSSQKHYRVRVRLDDPTIWIDAKDTNNKRIQSFIYDSQMSVFDTSKYQFEVRLSEEGFENFSEIDVDLRVNFLDPWNKRINIRGSGSNKSIKITIDRRDLREFSNNIDVVIPRDKNLKKSRSQKVQKMNFKLLQSENKVSNDLRTRILKRIQNFKNSLKK
;
A
#
# COMPACT_ATOMS: atom_id res chain seq x y z
N MET A 1 51.78 -0.05 10.35
CA MET A 1 51.31 -1.36 9.84
C MET A 1 49.91 -1.61 10.37
N ILE A 2 48.89 -1.31 9.57
CA ILE A 2 47.48 -1.47 9.92
C ILE A 2 47.07 -2.90 9.56
N LEU A 3 46.88 -3.75 10.57
CA LEU A 3 46.34 -5.10 10.38
C LEU A 3 44.82 -4.99 10.23
N LEU A 4 44.36 -5.01 8.97
CA LEU A 4 42.95 -5.14 8.61
C LEU A 4 42.44 -6.52 9.06
N ARG A 5 41.66 -6.57 10.14
CA ARG A 5 40.86 -7.74 10.50
C ARG A 5 39.62 -7.78 9.61
N ASN A 6 39.64 -8.64 8.59
CA ASN A 6 38.45 -9.01 7.83
C ASN A 6 37.55 -9.88 8.70
N PHE A 7 36.51 -9.26 9.27
CA PHE A 7 35.45 -9.95 10.00
C PHE A 7 34.35 -10.34 8.98
N LEU A 8 34.50 -11.50 8.33
CA LEU A 8 33.49 -12.04 7.41
C LEU A 8 32.29 -12.53 8.23
N THR A 9 31.23 -11.74 8.28
CA THR A 9 29.98 -12.11 8.94
C THR A 9 29.16 -13.00 8.00
N LEU A 10 29.22 -14.31 8.20
CA LEU A 10 28.38 -15.28 7.50
C LEU A 10 26.94 -15.17 8.06
N LEU A 11 26.09 -14.38 7.40
CA LEU A 11 24.64 -14.32 7.68
C LEU A 11 23.99 -15.63 7.22
N LEU A 12 24.00 -16.64 8.10
CA LEU A 12 23.10 -17.79 8.01
C LEU A 12 21.67 -17.28 8.21
N PHE A 13 20.96 -17.04 7.10
CA PHE A 13 19.50 -16.92 7.10
C PHE A 13 18.89 -18.28 7.48
N THR A 14 18.90 -18.58 8.77
CA THR A 14 17.99 -19.58 9.33
C THR A 14 16.60 -18.95 9.27
N SER A 15 15.85 -19.26 8.21
CA SER A 15 14.41 -19.05 8.26
C SER A 15 13.90 -19.90 9.41
N LEU A 16 13.51 -19.27 10.52
CA LEU A 16 12.76 -19.93 11.57
C LEU A 16 11.44 -20.40 10.94
N SER A 17 11.44 -21.64 10.45
CA SER A 17 10.22 -22.37 10.13
C SER A 17 9.49 -22.58 11.46
N PHE A 18 8.46 -21.78 11.70
CA PHE A 18 7.51 -22.02 12.79
C PHE A 18 6.60 -23.14 12.34
N ALA A 19 7.07 -24.37 12.56
CA ALA A 19 6.27 -25.54 12.32
C ALA A 19 5.27 -25.72 13.47
N GLN A 20 4.03 -26.06 13.11
CA GLN A 20 2.96 -26.28 14.07
C GLN A 20 2.80 -27.78 14.28
N TYR A 21 2.93 -28.23 15.53
CA TYR A 21 2.82 -29.64 15.89
C TYR A 21 1.36 -30.01 16.12
N VAL A 22 0.89 -31.03 15.42
CA VAL A 22 -0.44 -31.63 15.64
C VAL A 22 -0.34 -33.15 15.67
N SER A 23 -1.21 -33.80 16.45
CA SER A 23 -1.23 -35.26 16.61
C SER A 23 -2.60 -35.86 16.28
N SER A 24 -2.61 -37.04 15.68
CA SER A 24 -3.83 -37.81 15.41
C SER A 24 -3.51 -39.30 15.27
N GLY A 25 -4.29 -40.18 15.90
CA GLY A 25 -4.15 -41.63 15.76
C GLY A 25 -2.78 -42.20 16.16
N GLY A 26 -2.08 -41.57 17.11
CA GLY A 26 -0.72 -41.97 17.51
C GLY A 26 0.40 -41.49 16.58
N TYR A 27 0.08 -40.64 15.61
CA TYR A 27 1.02 -39.99 14.70
C TYR A 27 1.15 -38.50 15.02
N THR A 28 2.35 -37.97 14.83
CA THR A 28 2.69 -36.56 15.01
C THR A 28 3.10 -35.94 13.68
N PHE A 29 2.55 -34.76 13.39
CA PHE A 29 2.82 -34.00 12.17
C PHE A 29 3.46 -32.66 12.53
N ASP A 30 4.64 -32.42 11.95
CA ASP A 30 5.41 -31.18 11.97
C ASP A 30 5.02 -30.39 10.71
N VAL A 31 4.09 -29.44 10.84
CA VAL A 31 3.44 -28.79 9.69
C VAL A 31 3.96 -27.37 9.47
N ASP A 32 4.65 -27.19 8.35
CA ASP A 32 5.04 -25.88 7.81
C ASP A 32 3.90 -25.33 6.93
N VAL A 33 3.26 -24.25 7.38
CA VAL A 33 2.21 -23.59 6.59
C VAL A 33 2.75 -22.31 5.95
N THR A 34 2.63 -22.20 4.63
CA THR A 34 3.14 -21.04 3.87
C THR A 34 2.09 -20.45 2.93
N ASN A 35 2.27 -19.19 2.53
CA ASN A 35 1.49 -18.59 1.44
C ASN A 35 2.11 -18.84 0.06
N SER A 36 1.53 -18.24 -0.98
CA SER A 36 2.01 -18.31 -2.37
C SER A 36 3.44 -17.81 -2.58
N GLY A 37 3.86 -16.81 -1.80
CA GLY A 37 5.21 -16.28 -1.77
C GLY A 37 6.15 -16.97 -0.78
N TYR A 38 5.83 -18.21 -0.36
CA TYR A 38 6.62 -19.02 0.58
C TYR A 38 6.82 -18.42 1.98
N ARG A 39 5.97 -17.47 2.39
CA ARG A 39 6.05 -16.86 3.71
C ARG A 39 5.28 -17.69 4.72
N THR A 40 5.85 -17.88 5.91
CA THR A 40 5.25 -18.66 6.99
C THR A 40 3.96 -18.00 7.51
N ILE A 41 2.91 -18.80 7.64
CA ILE A 41 1.63 -18.43 8.25
C ILE A 41 1.60 -19.01 9.66
N ARG A 42 1.78 -18.15 10.67
CA ARG A 42 2.00 -18.58 12.06
C ARG A 42 0.73 -18.96 12.82
N ASN A 43 -0.42 -18.48 12.37
CA ASN A 43 -1.74 -18.65 13.01
C ASN A 43 -2.66 -19.54 12.16
N ALA A 44 -2.11 -20.58 11.54
CA ALA A 44 -2.94 -21.56 10.84
C ALA A 44 -3.65 -22.48 11.85
N ARG A 45 -4.82 -22.97 11.48
CA ARG A 45 -5.54 -24.05 12.15
C ARG A 45 -5.36 -25.31 11.32
N ILE A 46 -4.90 -26.39 11.95
CA ILE A 46 -4.58 -27.66 11.30
C ILE A 46 -5.40 -28.75 11.97
N ASN A 47 -6.21 -29.45 11.18
CA ASN A 47 -7.06 -30.55 11.64
C ASN A 47 -6.59 -31.86 10.99
N PRO A 48 -5.81 -32.68 11.71
CA PRO A 48 -5.38 -33.99 11.22
C PRO A 48 -6.45 -35.08 11.41
N TYR A 49 -6.73 -35.82 10.35
CA TYR A 49 -7.56 -37.03 10.36
C TYR A 49 -6.78 -38.22 9.79
N VAL A 50 -6.73 -39.32 10.52
CA VAL A 50 -6.02 -40.55 10.10
C VAL A 50 -7.04 -41.64 9.79
N SER A 51 -6.88 -42.27 8.63
CA SER A 51 -7.69 -43.40 8.19
C SER A 51 -6.81 -44.43 7.47
N GLY A 52 -6.65 -45.60 8.08
CA GLY A 52 -5.77 -46.66 7.57
C GLY A 52 -4.33 -46.17 7.44
N THR A 53 -3.78 -46.25 6.23
CA THR A 53 -2.40 -45.83 5.90
C THR A 53 -2.33 -44.40 5.36
N THR A 54 -3.39 -43.59 5.51
CA THR A 54 -3.42 -42.21 5.02
C THR A 54 -3.80 -41.23 6.14
N ALA A 55 -3.01 -40.17 6.29
CA ALA A 55 -3.36 -38.99 7.05
C ALA A 55 -3.83 -37.87 6.11
N THR A 56 -4.92 -37.20 6.46
CA THR A 56 -5.43 -36.00 5.80
C THR A 56 -5.30 -34.82 6.75
N LEU A 57 -4.60 -33.78 6.32
CA LEU A 57 -4.42 -32.52 7.04
C LEU A 57 -5.28 -31.46 6.38
N GLU A 58 -6.33 -31.03 7.05
CA GLU A 58 -7.08 -29.84 6.64
C GLU A 58 -6.47 -28.61 7.30
N VAL A 59 -6.06 -27.64 6.49
CA VAL A 59 -5.36 -26.46 6.95
C VAL A 59 -6.12 -25.21 6.53
N SER A 60 -6.33 -24.32 7.48
CA SER A 60 -7.01 -23.04 7.26
C SER A 60 -6.31 -21.92 8.01
N SER A 61 -6.41 -20.69 7.49
CA SER A 61 -5.99 -19.50 8.22
C SER A 61 -6.85 -18.33 7.75
N ASP A 62 -6.96 -17.31 8.58
CA ASP A 62 -7.80 -16.14 8.30
C ASP A 62 -7.25 -15.38 7.09
N GLY A 63 -8.12 -15.05 6.14
CA GLY A 63 -7.74 -14.35 4.90
C GLY A 63 -6.88 -15.18 3.94
N TYR A 64 -6.99 -16.51 4.02
CA TYR A 64 -6.35 -17.45 3.09
C TYR A 64 -7.33 -18.53 2.63
N ARG A 65 -7.12 -19.04 1.41
CA ARG A 65 -7.85 -20.19 0.90
C ARG A 65 -7.43 -21.45 1.66
N ARG A 66 -8.41 -22.16 2.22
CA ARG A 66 -8.20 -23.45 2.89
C ARG A 66 -7.57 -24.47 1.94
N SER A 67 -6.71 -25.33 2.47
CA SER A 67 -6.03 -26.38 1.71
C SER A 67 -6.14 -27.72 2.44
N ARG A 68 -6.04 -28.80 1.67
CA ARG A 68 -6.05 -30.16 2.19
C ARG A 68 -4.82 -30.89 1.65
N LYS A 69 -4.03 -31.49 2.55
CA LYS A 69 -2.85 -32.29 2.20
C LYS A 69 -3.03 -33.73 2.66
N ARG A 70 -2.80 -34.67 1.76
CA ARG A 70 -2.74 -36.11 2.09
C ARG A 70 -1.29 -36.55 2.25
N VAL A 71 -1.04 -37.39 3.25
CA VAL A 71 0.27 -37.94 3.59
C VAL A 71 0.10 -39.43 3.80
N SER A 72 0.88 -40.24 3.10
CA SER A 72 0.93 -41.68 3.36
C SER A 72 1.71 -41.93 4.65
N ILE A 73 1.12 -42.73 5.53
CA ILE A 73 1.69 -43.05 6.84
C ILE A 73 1.92 -44.57 6.94
N ASN A 74 2.91 -44.96 7.74
CA ASN A 74 3.28 -46.35 7.99
C ASN A 74 3.33 -46.59 9.50
N SER A 75 3.19 -47.83 9.94
CA SER A 75 3.13 -48.16 11.38
C SER A 75 4.46 -47.95 12.11
N SER A 76 5.59 -48.09 11.42
CA SER A 76 6.95 -48.01 11.96
C SER A 76 7.45 -46.58 12.19
N GLN A 77 6.84 -45.57 11.57
CA GLN A 77 7.20 -44.16 11.68
C GLN A 77 6.05 -43.39 12.33
N LYS A 78 6.33 -42.69 13.43
CA LYS A 78 5.34 -41.91 14.16
C LYS A 78 5.40 -40.40 13.91
N HIS A 79 6.48 -39.91 13.29
CA HIS A 79 6.71 -38.48 13.07
C HIS A 79 6.81 -38.15 11.57
N TYR A 80 6.04 -37.16 11.12
CA TYR A 80 6.00 -36.72 9.73
C TYR A 80 6.22 -35.22 9.62
N ARG A 81 7.06 -34.78 8.68
CA ARG A 81 7.17 -33.36 8.32
C ARG A 81 6.36 -33.08 7.06
N VAL A 82 5.52 -32.06 7.10
CA VAL A 82 4.58 -31.76 6.03
C VAL A 82 4.60 -30.27 5.72
N ARG A 83 4.70 -29.92 4.44
CA ARG A 83 4.52 -28.55 3.98
C ARG A 83 3.16 -28.39 3.33
N VAL A 84 2.41 -27.38 3.76
CA VAL A 84 1.10 -27.03 3.21
C VAL A 84 1.11 -25.57 2.78
N ARG A 85 0.68 -25.33 1.54
CA ARG A 85 0.51 -23.98 1.01
C ARG A 85 -0.97 -23.60 1.09
N LEU A 86 -1.23 -22.40 1.61
CA LEU A 86 -2.52 -21.72 1.50
C LEU A 86 -2.39 -20.59 0.49
N ASP A 87 -3.32 -20.51 -0.47
CA ASP A 87 -3.30 -19.44 -1.46
C ASP A 87 -3.93 -18.16 -0.92
N ASP A 88 -3.43 -17.02 -1.41
CA ASP A 88 -4.02 -15.71 -1.12
C ASP A 88 -5.41 -15.60 -1.79
N PRO A 89 -6.37 -14.89 -1.18
CA PRO A 89 -7.68 -14.64 -1.78
C PRO A 89 -7.54 -13.69 -2.97
N THR A 90 -8.53 -13.69 -3.86
CA THR A 90 -8.64 -12.66 -4.89
C THR A 90 -9.08 -11.34 -4.24
N ILE A 91 -8.44 -10.23 -4.61
CA ILE A 91 -8.72 -8.91 -4.06
C ILE A 91 -8.92 -7.93 -5.20
N TRP A 92 -10.06 -7.25 -5.18
CA TRP A 92 -10.39 -6.14 -6.06
C TRP A 92 -10.41 -4.86 -5.24
N ILE A 93 -9.79 -3.80 -5.75
CA ILE A 93 -9.67 -2.54 -5.03
C ILE A 93 -10.14 -1.42 -5.94
N ASP A 94 -11.07 -0.62 -5.46
CA ASP A 94 -11.52 0.59 -6.14
C ASP A 94 -11.41 1.82 -5.24
N ALA A 95 -10.83 2.89 -5.77
CA ALA A 95 -10.88 4.21 -5.16
C ALA A 95 -12.08 4.99 -5.71
N LYS A 96 -12.91 5.53 -4.83
CA LYS A 96 -14.16 6.23 -5.18
C LYS A 96 -14.29 7.50 -4.36
N ASP A 97 -15.01 8.49 -4.90
CA ASP A 97 -15.39 9.67 -4.13
C ASP A 97 -16.65 9.41 -3.29
N THR A 98 -17.04 10.39 -2.48
CA THR A 98 -18.24 10.30 -1.62
C THR A 98 -19.56 10.19 -2.40
N ASN A 99 -19.55 10.43 -3.72
CA ASN A 99 -20.70 10.21 -4.61
C ASN A 99 -20.61 8.87 -5.34
N ASN A 100 -19.76 7.95 -4.85
CA ASN A 100 -19.50 6.63 -5.43
C ASN A 100 -18.92 6.70 -6.87
N LYS A 101 -18.37 7.85 -7.27
CA LYS A 101 -17.71 7.99 -8.58
C LYS A 101 -16.28 7.51 -8.48
N ARG A 102 -15.87 6.63 -9.40
CA ARG A 102 -14.49 6.14 -9.46
C ARG A 102 -13.49 7.28 -9.61
N ILE A 103 -12.44 7.24 -8.81
CA ILE A 103 -11.29 8.14 -8.88
C ILE A 103 -10.25 7.48 -9.79
N GLN A 104 -9.67 8.27 -10.69
CA GLN A 104 -8.52 7.80 -11.47
C GLN A 104 -7.33 7.61 -10.52
N SER A 105 -6.97 6.36 -10.25
CA SER A 105 -5.90 6.00 -9.31
C SER A 105 -5.12 4.79 -9.79
N PHE A 106 -3.88 4.67 -9.32
CA PHE A 106 -3.06 3.47 -9.44
C PHE A 106 -3.09 2.72 -8.12
N ILE A 107 -3.37 1.42 -8.17
CA ILE A 107 -3.38 0.55 -7.01
C ILE A 107 -2.12 -0.31 -7.06
N TYR A 108 -1.37 -0.32 -5.96
CA TYR A 108 -0.19 -1.15 -5.80
C TYR A 108 -0.36 -2.08 -4.62
N ASP A 109 -0.20 -3.38 -4.86
CA ASP A 109 -0.05 -4.34 -3.79
C ASP A 109 1.32 -4.14 -3.13
N SER A 110 1.29 -3.55 -1.94
CA SER A 110 2.49 -3.34 -1.14
C SER A 110 2.64 -4.52 -0.20
N GLN A 111 3.30 -5.59 -0.66
CA GLN A 111 3.51 -6.76 0.20
C GLN A 111 4.24 -6.34 1.49
N MET A 112 3.61 -6.60 2.65
CA MET A 112 4.17 -6.29 3.96
C MET A 112 5.47 -7.07 4.22
N SER A 113 6.12 -6.80 5.35
CA SER A 113 7.27 -7.53 5.86
C SER A 113 7.12 -9.07 5.73
N VAL A 114 8.24 -9.77 5.50
CA VAL A 114 8.29 -11.25 5.50
C VAL A 114 7.80 -11.85 6.82
N PHE A 115 7.81 -11.06 7.90
CA PHE A 115 7.56 -11.51 9.26
C PHE A 115 6.12 -11.34 9.77
N ASP A 116 5.26 -10.59 9.06
CA ASP A 116 3.86 -10.40 9.46
C ASP A 116 2.91 -10.71 8.29
N THR A 117 2.46 -11.96 8.26
CA THR A 117 1.48 -12.48 7.30
C THR A 117 0.03 -12.24 7.75
N SER A 118 -0.20 -11.74 8.97
CA SER A 118 -1.55 -11.52 9.52
C SER A 118 -2.25 -10.28 8.96
N LYS A 119 -1.49 -9.39 8.31
CA LYS A 119 -1.97 -8.14 7.73
C LYS A 119 -1.90 -8.17 6.20
N TYR A 120 -2.82 -7.44 5.58
CA TYR A 120 -2.81 -7.14 4.16
C TYR A 120 -2.62 -5.63 3.97
N GLN A 121 -1.74 -5.25 3.03
CA GLN A 121 -1.35 -3.85 2.84
C GLN A 121 -1.31 -3.53 1.34
N PHE A 122 -1.88 -2.39 0.99
CA PHE A 122 -1.86 -1.88 -0.38
C PHE A 122 -1.71 -0.35 -0.36
N GLU A 123 -1.40 0.22 -1.51
CA GLU A 123 -1.20 1.64 -1.70
C GLU A 123 -2.09 2.14 -2.84
N VAL A 124 -2.87 3.18 -2.57
CA VAL A 124 -3.63 3.92 -3.59
C VAL A 124 -2.86 5.20 -3.91
N ARG A 125 -2.46 5.37 -5.17
CA ARG A 125 -1.87 6.63 -5.67
C ARG A 125 -2.86 7.35 -6.56
N LEU A 126 -3.13 8.61 -6.25
CA LEU A 126 -4.05 9.46 -7.01
C LEU A 126 -3.43 10.83 -7.26
N SER A 127 -3.91 11.50 -8.31
CA SER A 127 -3.55 12.89 -8.56
C SER A 127 -4.11 13.77 -7.45
N GLU A 128 -3.27 14.66 -6.93
CA GLU A 128 -3.64 15.54 -5.82
C GLU A 128 -4.73 16.55 -6.20
N GLU A 129 -4.95 16.83 -7.50
CA GLU A 129 -5.97 17.77 -7.95
C GLU A 129 -7.40 17.35 -7.54
N GLY A 130 -8.00 18.12 -6.64
CA GLY A 130 -9.32 17.87 -6.07
C GLY A 130 -9.35 16.99 -4.82
N PHE A 131 -8.20 16.58 -4.31
CA PHE A 131 -8.04 15.77 -3.11
C PHE A 131 -6.96 16.34 -2.17
N GLU A 132 -6.79 17.66 -2.19
CA GLU A 132 -5.73 18.35 -1.48
C GLU A 132 -5.95 18.35 0.05
N ASN A 133 -7.20 18.39 0.53
CA ASN A 133 -7.49 18.75 1.91
C ASN A 133 -7.98 17.61 2.83
N PHE A 134 -8.08 16.37 2.35
CA PHE A 134 -8.48 15.25 3.21
C PHE A 134 -7.31 14.74 4.08
N SER A 135 -7.66 14.22 5.25
CA SER A 135 -6.77 13.58 6.21
C SER A 135 -7.10 12.10 6.41
N GLU A 136 -6.34 11.39 7.24
CA GLU A 136 -6.46 9.93 7.42
C GLU A 136 -7.82 9.52 7.96
N ILE A 137 -8.41 10.34 8.84
CA ILE A 137 -9.74 10.07 9.44
C ILE A 137 -10.89 10.23 8.42
N ASP A 138 -10.64 10.97 7.35
CA ASP A 138 -11.64 11.27 6.33
C ASP A 138 -11.76 10.14 5.29
N VAL A 139 -10.81 9.21 5.26
CA VAL A 139 -10.81 8.08 4.32
C VAL A 139 -11.64 6.95 4.91
N ASP A 140 -12.77 6.64 4.25
CA ASP A 140 -13.56 5.46 4.57
C ASP A 140 -13.06 4.24 3.78
N LEU A 141 -13.17 3.07 4.39
CA LEU A 141 -12.65 1.81 3.85
C LEU A 141 -13.66 0.72 4.15
N ARG A 142 -14.09 0.02 3.11
CA ARG A 142 -15.04 -1.09 3.23
C ARG A 142 -14.48 -2.33 2.57
N VAL A 143 -14.57 -3.46 3.25
CA VAL A 143 -14.24 -4.79 2.72
C VAL A 143 -15.55 -5.56 2.60
N ASN A 144 -15.96 -5.90 1.39
CA ASN A 144 -17.25 -6.53 1.08
C ASN A 144 -18.42 -5.79 1.76
N PHE A 145 -18.45 -4.47 1.62
CA PHE A 145 -19.47 -3.58 2.22
C PHE A 145 -19.45 -3.45 3.75
N LEU A 146 -18.49 -4.07 4.44
CA LEU A 146 -18.33 -3.98 5.89
C LEU A 146 -17.12 -3.14 6.28
N ASP A 147 -17.21 -2.46 7.43
CA ASP A 147 -16.05 -1.78 8.01
C ASP A 147 -15.06 -2.82 8.57
N PRO A 148 -13.78 -2.76 8.15
CA PRO A 148 -12.76 -3.66 8.68
C PRO A 148 -12.50 -3.35 10.15
N TRP A 149 -12.27 -4.39 10.95
CA TRP A 149 -12.14 -4.27 12.39
C TRP A 149 -10.94 -3.40 12.82
N ASN A 150 -9.86 -3.46 12.04
CA ASN A 150 -8.63 -2.74 12.35
C ASN A 150 -7.96 -2.26 11.06
N LYS A 151 -8.33 -1.06 10.64
CA LYS A 151 -7.67 -0.34 9.54
C LYS A 151 -6.63 0.63 10.04
N ARG A 152 -5.51 0.70 9.33
CA ARG A 152 -4.52 1.78 9.46
C ARG A 152 -4.36 2.45 8.12
N ILE A 153 -4.52 3.77 8.11
CA ILE A 153 -4.42 4.59 6.91
C ILE A 153 -3.28 5.56 7.15
N ASN A 154 -2.34 5.65 6.22
CA ASN A 154 -1.24 6.61 6.26
C ASN A 154 -1.23 7.38 4.94
N ILE A 155 -1.31 8.70 5.00
CA ILE A 155 -1.28 9.54 3.81
C ILE A 155 0.10 10.17 3.66
N ARG A 156 0.66 10.10 2.45
CA ARG A 156 1.91 10.75 2.08
C ARG A 156 1.68 11.58 0.82
N GLY A 157 1.93 12.88 0.88
CA GLY A 157 1.99 13.74 -0.29
C GLY A 157 3.42 13.80 -0.83
N SER A 158 3.61 13.62 -2.14
CA SER A 158 4.88 13.92 -2.80
C SER A 158 4.62 14.45 -4.21
N GLY A 159 4.95 15.71 -4.45
CA GLY A 159 4.81 16.34 -5.76
C GLY A 159 3.36 16.58 -6.15
N SER A 160 2.92 15.98 -7.26
CA SER A 160 1.57 16.13 -7.83
C SER A 160 0.61 14.99 -7.48
N ASN A 161 1.07 14.04 -6.65
CA ASN A 161 0.32 12.84 -6.30
C ASN A 161 0.22 12.68 -4.78
N LYS A 162 -0.92 12.16 -4.34
CA LYS A 162 -1.09 11.61 -2.99
C LYS A 162 -1.01 10.10 -3.01
N SER A 163 -0.30 9.57 -2.04
CA SER A 163 -0.18 8.16 -1.74
C SER A 163 -0.94 7.87 -0.44
N ILE A 164 -1.84 6.90 -0.48
CA ILE A 164 -2.61 6.44 0.67
C ILE A 164 -2.23 4.98 0.89
N LYS A 165 -1.43 4.73 1.92
CA LYS A 165 -1.03 3.39 2.31
C LYS A 165 -2.02 2.86 3.34
N ILE A 166 -2.65 1.75 3.01
CA ILE A 166 -3.72 1.14 3.81
C ILE A 166 -3.26 -0.23 4.29
N THR A 167 -3.48 -0.52 5.57
CA THR A 167 -3.26 -1.84 6.18
C THR A 167 -4.53 -2.29 6.85
N ILE A 168 -4.94 -3.55 6.60
CA ILE A 168 -6.07 -4.20 7.26
C ILE A 168 -5.65 -5.55 7.81
N ASP A 169 -6.44 -6.10 8.74
CA ASP A 169 -6.28 -7.49 9.17
C ASP A 169 -6.72 -8.45 8.06
N ARG A 170 -5.95 -9.52 7.82
CA ARG A 170 -6.37 -10.58 6.89
C ARG A 170 -7.68 -11.25 7.30
N ARG A 171 -8.05 -11.21 8.59
CA ARG A 171 -9.35 -11.71 9.08
C ARG A 171 -10.56 -10.96 8.50
N ASP A 172 -10.35 -9.75 8.00
CA ASP A 172 -11.40 -8.97 7.35
C ASP A 172 -11.61 -9.41 5.88
N LEU A 173 -10.64 -10.14 5.30
CA LEU A 173 -10.74 -10.76 3.97
C LEU A 173 -11.41 -12.14 4.06
N ARG A 174 -12.68 -12.17 4.45
CA ARG A 174 -13.39 -13.40 4.84
C ARG A 174 -13.80 -14.29 3.67
N GLU A 175 -13.87 -13.72 2.48
CA GLU A 175 -14.35 -14.40 1.28
C GLU A 175 -13.19 -14.85 0.38
N PHE A 176 -13.49 -15.76 -0.54
CA PHE A 176 -12.51 -16.19 -1.55
C PHE A 176 -12.12 -15.05 -2.49
N SER A 177 -13.09 -14.19 -2.81
CA SER A 177 -12.90 -12.95 -3.55
C SER A 177 -13.40 -11.81 -2.69
N ASN A 178 -12.60 -10.77 -2.52
CA ASN A 178 -12.96 -9.62 -1.70
C ASN A 178 -12.93 -8.35 -2.54
N ASN A 179 -13.91 -7.47 -2.35
CA ASN A 179 -13.91 -6.12 -2.88
C ASN A 179 -13.56 -5.14 -1.76
N ILE A 180 -12.59 -4.27 -2.02
CA ILE A 180 -12.16 -3.23 -1.10
C ILE A 180 -12.48 -1.88 -1.73
N ASP A 181 -13.43 -1.17 -1.15
CA ASP A 181 -13.76 0.20 -1.55
C ASP A 181 -13.00 1.18 -0.66
N VAL A 182 -12.20 2.05 -1.27
CA VAL A 182 -11.53 3.18 -0.62
C VAL A 182 -12.28 4.44 -0.98
N VAL A 183 -13.02 5.00 -0.04
CA VAL A 183 -13.84 6.20 -0.26
C VAL A 183 -13.09 7.42 0.23
N ILE A 184 -12.82 8.35 -0.69
CA ILE A 184 -11.98 9.51 -0.44
C ILE A 184 -12.80 10.78 -0.73
N PRO A 185 -12.97 11.67 0.25
CA PRO A 185 -13.72 12.89 0.04
C PRO A 185 -12.98 13.82 -0.92
N ARG A 186 -13.74 14.32 -1.90
CA ARG A 186 -13.27 15.34 -2.84
C ARG A 186 -13.40 16.72 -2.21
N ASP A 187 -12.45 17.59 -2.51
CA ASP A 187 -12.45 18.97 -2.05
C ASP A 187 -13.71 19.71 -2.50
N LYS A 188 -14.48 20.23 -1.53
CA LYS A 188 -15.77 20.90 -1.76
C LYS A 188 -15.66 22.17 -2.64
N ASN A 189 -14.46 22.70 -2.90
CA ASN A 189 -14.22 24.02 -3.50
C ASN A 189 -13.36 24.03 -4.80
N LEU A 190 -13.33 22.94 -5.57
CA LEU A 190 -12.58 22.85 -6.83
C LEU A 190 -12.82 24.01 -7.82
N LYS A 191 -14.04 24.57 -7.88
CA LYS A 191 -14.37 25.71 -8.75
C LYS A 191 -13.67 27.01 -8.37
N LYS A 192 -13.36 27.24 -7.08
CA LYS A 192 -12.69 28.46 -6.62
C LYS A 192 -11.18 28.44 -6.87
N SER A 193 -10.54 27.28 -6.70
CA SER A 193 -9.09 27.12 -6.85
C SER A 193 -8.59 27.41 -8.28
N ARG A 194 -9.25 26.85 -9.32
CA ARG A 194 -8.88 27.13 -10.72
C ARG A 194 -9.11 28.60 -11.10
N SER A 195 -10.25 29.19 -10.72
CA SER A 195 -10.54 30.59 -11.02
C SER A 195 -9.56 31.54 -10.32
N GLN A 196 -9.22 31.28 -9.06
CA GLN A 196 -8.23 32.07 -8.31
C GLN A 196 -6.80 31.90 -8.84
N LYS A 197 -6.41 30.70 -9.29
CA LYS A 197 -5.08 30.44 -9.87
C LYS A 197 -4.93 31.12 -11.24
N VAL A 198 -5.97 31.09 -12.07
CA VAL A 198 -6.02 31.82 -13.36
C VAL A 198 -6.03 33.33 -13.12
N GLN A 199 -6.83 33.84 -12.17
CA GLN A 199 -6.83 35.26 -11.81
C GLN A 199 -5.47 35.72 -11.27
N LYS A 200 -4.81 34.93 -10.41
CA LYS A 200 -3.45 35.25 -9.92
C LYS A 200 -2.39 35.24 -11.03
N MET A 201 -2.48 34.34 -12.01
CA MET A 201 -1.58 34.35 -13.17
C MET A 201 -1.82 35.59 -14.05
N ASN A 202 -3.09 35.90 -14.36
CA ASN A 202 -3.43 37.08 -15.15
C ASN A 202 -3.00 38.38 -14.46
N PHE A 203 -3.16 38.46 -13.14
CA PHE A 203 -2.72 39.63 -12.37
C PHE A 203 -1.19 39.79 -12.35
N LYS A 204 -0.44 38.68 -12.23
CA LYS A 204 1.03 38.72 -12.35
C LYS A 204 1.50 39.12 -13.74
N LEU A 205 0.83 38.65 -14.80
CA LEU A 205 1.12 39.05 -16.18
C LEU A 205 0.89 40.57 -16.35
N LEU A 206 -0.27 41.08 -15.93
CA LEU A 206 -0.59 42.51 -15.97
C LEU A 206 0.40 43.37 -15.17
N GLN A 207 0.84 42.90 -13.99
CA GLN A 207 1.87 43.60 -13.21
C GLN A 207 3.23 43.61 -13.93
N SER A 208 3.59 42.52 -14.61
CA SER A 208 4.83 42.44 -15.38
C SER A 208 4.82 43.36 -16.60
N GLU A 209 3.70 43.44 -17.32
CA GLU A 209 3.51 44.34 -18.47
C GLU A 209 3.58 45.81 -18.04
N ASN A 210 2.92 46.18 -16.94
CA ASN A 210 2.97 47.53 -16.39
C ASN A 210 4.37 47.93 -15.91
N LYS A 211 5.13 47.00 -15.33
CA LYS A 211 6.51 47.24 -14.90
C LYS A 211 7.45 47.47 -16.08
N VAL A 212 7.31 46.67 -17.15
CA VAL A 212 8.09 46.82 -18.39
C VAL A 212 7.77 48.15 -19.08
N SER A 213 6.48 48.53 -19.16
CA SER A 213 6.04 49.79 -19.75
C SER A 213 6.60 51.02 -19.00
N ASN A 214 6.60 50.98 -17.66
CA ASN A 214 7.15 52.06 -16.84
C ASN A 214 8.68 52.19 -16.94
N ASP A 215 9.41 51.08 -17.02
CA ASP A 215 10.88 51.10 -17.21
C ASP A 215 11.23 51.68 -18.59
N LEU A 216 10.49 51.30 -19.64
CA LEU A 216 10.64 51.84 -21.00
C LEU A 216 10.39 53.35 -21.05
N ARG A 217 9.30 53.84 -20.44
CA ARG A 217 9.03 55.29 -20.33
C ARG A 217 10.16 56.03 -19.64
N THR A 218 10.66 55.49 -18.53
CA THR A 218 11.73 56.12 -17.75
C THR A 218 13.04 56.23 -18.55
N ARG A 219 13.39 55.17 -19.30
CA ARG A 219 14.57 55.17 -20.18
C ARG A 219 14.44 56.16 -21.34
N ILE A 220 13.27 56.26 -21.95
CA ILE A 220 13.00 57.22 -23.03
C ILE A 220 13.12 58.65 -22.50
N LEU A 221 12.48 58.97 -21.36
CA LEU A 221 12.57 60.29 -20.75
C LEU A 221 14.01 60.67 -20.39
N LYS A 222 14.79 59.72 -19.86
CA LYS A 222 16.21 59.94 -19.56
C LYS A 222 17.03 60.21 -20.83
N ARG A 223 16.78 59.49 -21.92
CA ARG A 223 17.43 59.75 -23.22
C ARG A 223 17.07 61.11 -23.79
N ILE A 224 15.79 61.49 -23.74
CA ILE A 224 15.33 62.82 -24.19
C ILE A 224 15.99 63.92 -23.36
N GLN A 225 16.09 63.76 -22.04
CA GLN A 225 16.73 64.75 -21.17
C GLN A 225 18.22 64.89 -21.47
N ASN A 226 18.92 63.76 -21.66
CA ASN A 226 20.34 63.76 -22.02
C ASN A 226 20.59 64.44 -23.39
N PHE A 227 19.72 64.18 -24.37
CA PHE A 227 19.78 64.82 -25.69
C PHE A 227 19.50 66.34 -25.62
N LYS A 228 18.51 66.76 -24.83
CA LYS A 228 18.26 68.19 -24.58
C LYS A 228 19.45 68.88 -23.92
N ASN A 229 20.15 68.19 -23.03
CA ASN A 229 21.35 68.72 -22.36
C ASN A 229 22.56 68.78 -23.30
N SER A 230 22.68 67.88 -24.28
CA SER A 230 23.77 67.93 -25.28
C SER A 230 23.60 69.04 -26.31
N LEU A 231 22.36 69.48 -26.58
CA LEU A 231 22.07 70.61 -27.48
C LEU A 231 22.32 72.00 -26.84
N LYS A 232 22.60 72.05 -25.53
CA LYS A 232 22.88 73.28 -24.78
C LYS A 232 24.38 73.51 -24.50
N LYS A 233 25.24 72.62 -25.02
CA LYS A 233 26.70 72.76 -25.02
C LYS A 233 27.17 73.07 -26.43
#